data_AF-A0A7C7RK58-F1
#
_entry.id   AF-A0A7C7RK58-F1
#
_cell.length_a   1.000
_cell.length_b   1.000
_cell.length_c   1.000
_cell.angle_alpha   90.00
_cell.angle_beta   90.00
_cell.angle_gamma   90.00
#
_symmetry.space_group_name_H-M   'P 1'
#
loop_
_entity.id
_entity.type
_entity.pdbx_description
1 polymer ?
#
loop_
_entity_poly.entity_id
_entity_poly.type
_entity_poly.pdbx_seq_one_letter_code
_entity_poly.pdbx_strand_id
1 'polypeptide(L)'
;MHRKVVGERKSLSDVIPLVLEKLPEGVVVTPNDLRKIGVAASWSTILKAVLLISNVQKRLEEKGVVVDVWKEGREWKIGVRKRLYGMSREEKLKYLRERFFPEPDEKDLLLARLLKMDATSLEKGRKLKKGEIIEDMIKKGWLAEEDGKYYLTELGMKVAKVTLEMYPEG
;
A
#
# COMPACT_ATOMS: atom_id res chain seq x y z
N MET A 1 -8.10 14.93 53.85
CA MET A 1 -8.98 13.84 53.39
C MET A 1 -8.81 13.69 51.86
N HIS A 2 -7.94 12.78 51.40
CA HIS A 2 -7.80 12.52 49.96
C HIS A 2 -8.77 11.40 49.57
N ARG A 3 -9.85 11.75 48.87
CA ARG A 3 -10.74 10.76 48.24
C ARG A 3 -9.93 9.97 47.22
N LYS A 4 -9.71 8.69 47.50
CA LYS A 4 -9.34 7.70 46.47
C LYS A 4 -10.41 7.80 45.38
N VAL A 5 -10.02 8.29 44.20
CA VAL A 5 -10.77 8.03 42.98
C VAL A 5 -10.64 6.52 42.76
N VAL A 6 -11.61 5.75 43.28
CA VAL A 6 -11.75 4.34 42.95
C VAL A 6 -12.28 4.33 41.52
N GLY A 7 -11.36 4.49 40.57
CA GLY A 7 -11.65 4.34 39.16
C GLY A 7 -12.08 2.90 38.93
N GLU A 8 -13.25 2.74 38.31
CA GLU A 8 -13.75 1.47 37.81
C GLU A 8 -12.61 0.72 37.08
N ARG A 9 -12.42 -0.56 37.40
CA ARG A 9 -11.36 -1.37 36.77
C ARG A 9 -11.68 -1.54 35.29
N LYS A 10 -11.09 -0.70 34.44
CA LYS A 10 -11.16 -0.87 32.99
C LYS A 10 -10.25 -2.01 32.54
N SER A 11 -10.77 -2.86 31.66
CA SER A 11 -9.98 -3.92 31.04
C SER A 11 -8.97 -3.34 30.05
N LEU A 12 -7.90 -4.08 29.73
CA LEU A 12 -6.95 -3.64 28.69
C LEU A 12 -7.64 -3.46 27.33
N SER A 13 -8.62 -4.30 27.02
CA SER A 13 -9.44 -4.20 25.80
C SER A 13 -10.23 -2.89 25.70
N ASP A 14 -10.61 -2.28 26.82
CA ASP A 14 -11.30 -0.98 26.81
C ASP A 14 -10.32 0.20 26.71
N VAL A 15 -9.09 0.02 27.20
CA VAL A 15 -8.10 1.09 27.30
C VAL A 15 -7.33 1.25 25.99
N ILE A 16 -7.05 0.15 25.28
CA ILE A 16 -6.31 0.17 24.00
C ILE A 16 -6.98 1.07 22.96
N PRO A 17 -8.29 0.97 22.67
CA PRO A 17 -8.96 1.88 21.73
C PRO A 17 -8.85 3.35 22.15
N LEU A 18 -9.03 3.64 23.45
CA LEU A 18 -8.92 5.01 23.97
C LEU A 18 -7.50 5.58 23.82
N VAL A 19 -6.48 4.75 24.04
CA VAL A 19 -5.09 5.14 23.81
C VAL A 19 -4.87 5.43 22.32
N LEU A 20 -5.33 4.58 21.42
CA LEU A 20 -5.18 4.77 19.96
C LEU A 20 -5.90 6.02 19.46
N GLU A 21 -7.07 6.35 20.02
CA GLU A 21 -7.85 7.54 19.65
C GLU A 21 -7.17 8.85 20.09
N LYS A 22 -6.45 8.83 21.23
CA LYS A 22 -5.87 10.04 21.84
C LYS A 22 -4.36 10.18 21.60
N LEU A 23 -3.72 9.22 20.95
CA LEU A 23 -2.27 9.27 20.71
C LEU A 23 -1.95 10.40 19.73
N PRO A 24 -1.17 11.44 20.11
CA PRO A 24 -0.83 12.51 19.20
C PRO A 24 0.25 12.08 18.20
N GLU A 25 0.08 12.46 16.94
CA GLU A 25 1.07 12.21 15.89
C GLU A 25 2.23 13.20 15.97
N GLY A 26 3.46 12.71 15.76
CA GLY A 26 4.67 13.55 15.70
C GLY A 26 5.18 14.11 17.03
N VAL A 27 4.56 13.74 18.16
CA VAL A 27 4.91 14.26 19.50
C VAL A 27 5.29 13.11 20.44
N VAL A 28 6.37 13.29 21.20
CA VAL A 28 6.75 12.36 22.27
C VAL A 28 5.90 12.65 23.51
N VAL A 29 5.17 11.64 23.99
CA VAL A 29 4.29 11.75 25.16
C VAL A 29 4.60 10.69 26.21
N THR A 30 4.34 11.02 27.47
CA THR A 30 4.38 10.05 28.58
C THR A 30 2.99 9.47 28.86
N PRO A 31 2.89 8.35 29.60
CA PRO A 31 1.58 7.85 30.02
C PRO A 31 0.79 8.85 30.89
N ASN A 32 1.46 9.80 31.58
CA ASN A 32 0.78 10.86 32.31
C ASN A 32 0.16 11.90 31.37
N ASP A 33 0.80 12.20 30.24
CA ASP A 33 0.25 13.12 29.25
C ASP A 33 -1.01 12.53 28.60
N LEU A 34 -0.98 11.22 28.30
CA LEU A 34 -2.16 10.49 27.84
C LEU A 34 -3.34 10.57 28.84
N ARG A 35 -3.06 10.53 30.15
CA ARG A 35 -4.10 10.75 31.18
C ARG A 35 -4.68 12.16 31.13
N LYS A 36 -3.81 13.17 30.98
CA LYS A 36 -4.22 14.59 30.93
C LYS A 36 -5.09 14.89 29.72
N ILE A 37 -4.83 14.24 28.58
CA ILE A 37 -5.60 14.42 27.34
C ILE A 37 -6.83 13.50 27.24
N GLY A 38 -7.21 12.84 28.33
CA GLY A 38 -8.52 12.17 28.45
C GLY A 38 -8.51 10.64 28.41
N VAL A 39 -7.35 9.98 28.41
CA VAL A 39 -7.31 8.52 28.61
C VAL A 39 -7.61 8.21 30.07
N ALA A 40 -8.88 7.94 30.36
CA ALA A 40 -9.40 7.68 31.70
C ALA A 40 -9.00 6.28 32.22
N ALA A 41 -7.70 6.11 32.54
CA ALA A 41 -7.10 4.91 33.08
C ALA A 41 -5.89 5.23 33.98
N SER A 42 -5.42 4.24 34.74
CA SER A 42 -4.22 4.40 35.58
C SER A 42 -2.95 4.48 34.74
N TRP A 43 -1.89 5.11 35.26
CA TRP A 43 -0.58 5.17 34.59
C TRP A 43 -0.07 3.76 34.23
N SER A 44 -0.19 2.80 35.16
CA SER A 44 0.24 1.41 34.94
C SER A 44 -0.56 0.75 33.82
N THR A 45 -1.87 1.00 33.76
CA THR A 45 -2.76 0.44 32.73
C THR A 45 -2.42 1.01 31.35
N ILE A 46 -2.17 2.33 31.26
CA ILE A 46 -1.80 3.00 30.02
C ILE A 46 -0.44 2.49 29.54
N LEU A 47 0.55 2.39 30.44
CA LEU A 47 1.85 1.85 30.07
C LEU A 47 1.73 0.41 29.52
N LYS A 48 0.95 -0.46 30.18
CA LYS A 48 0.70 -1.82 29.70
C LYS A 48 0.04 -1.84 28.32
N ALA A 49 -0.94 -0.97 28.08
CA ALA A 49 -1.61 -0.86 26.79
C ALA A 49 -0.63 -0.42 25.68
N VAL A 50 0.15 0.64 25.93
CA VAL A 50 1.15 1.14 24.96
C VAL A 50 2.25 0.10 24.68
N LEU A 51 2.76 -0.58 25.71
CA LEU A 51 3.73 -1.66 25.54
C LEU A 51 3.16 -2.81 24.72
N LEU A 52 1.92 -3.20 24.95
CA LEU A 52 1.26 -4.25 24.17
C LEU A 52 1.11 -3.84 22.70
N ILE A 53 0.63 -2.62 22.44
CA ILE A 53 0.51 -2.06 21.08
C ILE A 53 1.87 -2.08 20.39
N SER A 54 2.91 -1.55 21.04
CA SER A 54 4.28 -1.48 20.49
C SER A 54 4.84 -2.87 20.18
N ASN A 55 4.69 -3.83 21.09
CA ASN A 55 5.18 -5.19 20.90
C ASN A 55 4.44 -5.93 19.78
N VAL A 56 3.13 -5.77 19.67
CA VAL A 56 2.32 -6.37 18.60
C VAL A 56 2.68 -5.73 17.27
N GLN A 57 2.75 -4.40 17.20
CA GLN A 57 3.13 -3.67 15.99
C GLN A 57 4.49 -4.13 15.48
N LYS A 58 5.52 -4.14 16.34
CA LYS A 58 6.87 -4.59 15.98
C LYS A 58 6.86 -5.99 15.38
N ARG A 59 6.16 -6.95 16.01
CA ARG A 59 6.09 -8.34 15.53
C ARG A 59 5.33 -8.49 14.21
N LEU A 60 4.28 -7.69 13.99
CA LEU A 60 3.52 -7.73 12.73
C LEU A 60 4.29 -7.06 11.59
N GLU A 61 5.04 -5.99 11.88
CA GLU A 61 5.95 -5.31 10.96
C GLU A 61 7.11 -6.23 10.55
N GLU A 62 7.80 -6.86 11.51
CA GLU A 62 8.86 -7.84 11.24
C GLU A 62 8.38 -9.01 10.37
N LYS A 63 7.11 -9.42 10.53
CA LYS A 63 6.49 -10.46 9.70
C LYS A 63 5.94 -9.94 8.38
N GLY A 64 5.84 -8.63 8.18
CA GLY A 64 5.25 -8.01 7.01
C GLY A 64 3.77 -8.38 6.83
N VAL A 65 2.99 -8.46 7.91
CA VAL A 65 1.58 -8.90 7.86
C VAL A 65 0.61 -7.94 8.55
N VAL A 66 -0.67 -8.05 8.18
CA VAL A 66 -1.84 -7.47 8.84
C VAL A 66 -2.72 -8.62 9.31
N VAL A 67 -3.31 -8.48 10.49
CA VAL A 67 -4.36 -9.37 11.00
C VAL A 67 -5.69 -8.66 10.85
N ASP A 68 -6.62 -9.28 10.13
CA ASP A 68 -8.00 -8.82 9.99
C ASP A 68 -8.91 -9.77 10.78
N VAL A 69 -9.94 -9.23 11.42
CA VAL A 69 -10.95 -9.99 12.15
C VAL A 69 -12.33 -9.57 11.65
N TRP A 70 -13.14 -10.52 11.20
CA TRP A 70 -14.50 -10.27 10.75
C TRP A 70 -15.45 -11.36 11.21
N LYS A 71 -16.75 -11.08 11.17
CA LYS A 71 -17.79 -12.04 11.52
C LYS A 71 -18.48 -12.52 10.25
N GLU A 72 -18.64 -13.83 10.11
CA GLU A 72 -19.34 -14.45 8.98
C GLU A 72 -20.41 -15.39 9.54
N GLY A 73 -21.67 -14.99 9.42
CA GLY A 73 -22.78 -15.66 10.10
C GLY A 73 -22.62 -15.66 11.62
N ARG A 74 -22.41 -16.84 12.21
CA ARG A 74 -22.23 -17.03 13.67
C ARG A 74 -20.77 -17.15 14.09
N GLU A 75 -19.83 -17.19 13.15
CA GLU A 75 -18.42 -17.44 13.44
C GLU A 75 -17.58 -16.17 13.32
N TRP A 76 -16.57 -16.05 14.18
CA TRP A 76 -15.50 -15.06 14.03
C TRP A 76 -14.37 -15.66 13.20
N LYS A 77 -13.99 -14.99 12.13
CA LYS A 77 -12.88 -15.37 11.27
C LYS A 77 -11.71 -14.41 11.47
N ILE A 78 -10.50 -14.98 11.40
CA ILE A 78 -9.24 -14.25 11.51
C ILE A 78 -8.45 -14.52 10.23
N GLY A 79 -8.05 -13.46 9.54
CA GLY A 79 -7.25 -13.52 8.33
C GLY A 79 -5.90 -12.86 8.54
N VAL A 80 -4.86 -13.42 7.96
CA VAL A 80 -3.52 -12.81 7.94
C VAL A 80 -3.14 -12.55 6.50
N ARG A 81 -2.83 -11.30 6.17
CA ARG A 81 -2.42 -10.89 4.80
C ARG A 81 -1.10 -10.13 4.83
N LYS A 82 -0.34 -10.17 3.74
CA LYS A 82 0.91 -9.39 3.63
C LYS A 82 0.62 -7.88 3.60
N ARG A 83 1.42 -7.08 4.31
CA ARG A 83 1.44 -5.62 4.20
C ARG A 83 2.14 -5.21 2.91
N LEU A 84 1.51 -4.36 2.11
CA LEU A 84 2.22 -3.63 1.05
C LEU A 84 3.14 -2.54 1.61
N TYR A 85 2.80 -1.99 2.78
CA TYR A 85 3.57 -0.95 3.44
C TYR A 85 4.83 -1.55 4.09
N GLY A 86 6.01 -0.97 3.79
CA GLY A 86 7.31 -1.46 4.23
C GLY A 86 8.03 -2.39 3.25
N MET A 87 7.35 -2.89 2.22
CA MET A 87 7.98 -3.66 1.13
C MET A 87 8.84 -2.77 0.23
N SER A 88 9.94 -3.34 -0.28
CA SER A 88 10.71 -2.74 -1.36
C SER A 88 9.84 -2.58 -2.61
N ARG A 89 10.27 -1.76 -3.57
CA ARG A 89 9.56 -1.61 -4.85
C ARG A 89 9.43 -2.95 -5.57
N GLU A 90 10.50 -3.74 -5.57
CA GLU A 90 10.56 -5.06 -6.21
C GLU A 90 9.57 -6.04 -5.56
N GLU A 91 9.50 -6.06 -4.22
CA GLU A 91 8.57 -6.93 -3.49
C GLU A 91 7.10 -6.55 -3.76
N LYS A 92 6.80 -5.25 -3.83
CA LYS A 92 5.46 -4.76 -4.20
C LYS A 92 5.10 -5.17 -5.62
N LEU A 93 6.01 -4.98 -6.58
CA LEU A 93 5.79 -5.35 -7.97
C LEU A 93 5.60 -6.86 -8.12
N LYS A 94 6.42 -7.67 -7.44
CA LYS A 94 6.27 -9.12 -7.41
C LYS A 94 4.90 -9.55 -6.85
N TYR A 95 4.49 -8.97 -5.72
CA TYR A 95 3.17 -9.25 -5.14
C TYR A 95 2.02 -8.84 -6.08
N LEU A 96 2.11 -7.67 -6.72
CA LEU A 96 1.08 -7.19 -7.64
C LEU A 96 0.99 -8.09 -8.88
N ARG A 97 2.13 -8.48 -9.45
CA ARG A 97 2.20 -9.42 -10.57
C ARG A 97 1.57 -10.76 -10.20
N GLU A 98 2.05 -11.42 -9.15
CA GLU A 98 1.59 -12.76 -8.75
C GLU A 98 0.07 -12.81 -8.49
N ARG A 99 -0.52 -11.71 -8.00
CA ARG A 99 -1.90 -11.69 -7.53
C ARG A 99 -2.91 -11.12 -8.53
N PHE A 100 -2.52 -10.11 -9.30
CA PHE A 100 -3.47 -9.35 -10.13
C PHE A 100 -3.13 -9.39 -11.62
N PHE A 101 -1.84 -9.47 -11.96
CA PHE A 101 -1.36 -9.40 -13.34
C PHE A 101 -0.29 -10.47 -13.61
N PRO A 102 -0.63 -11.77 -13.48
CA PRO A 102 0.35 -12.85 -13.51
C PRO A 102 1.14 -12.89 -14.83
N GLU A 103 0.47 -12.52 -15.92
CA GLU A 103 1.02 -12.45 -17.28
C GLU A 103 0.77 -11.05 -17.86
N PRO A 104 1.69 -10.53 -18.69
CA PRO A 104 1.50 -9.26 -19.39
C PRO A 104 0.41 -9.38 -20.45
N ASP A 105 -0.37 -8.32 -20.63
CA ASP A 105 -1.32 -8.25 -21.75
C ASP A 105 -0.66 -7.78 -23.06
N GLU A 106 -1.41 -7.76 -24.17
CA GLU A 106 -0.88 -7.34 -25.47
C GLU A 106 -0.40 -5.88 -25.50
N LYS A 107 -1.00 -5.00 -24.69
CA LYS A 107 -0.61 -3.59 -24.60
C LYS A 107 0.69 -3.45 -23.83
N ASP A 108 0.83 -4.18 -22.74
CA ASP A 108 2.06 -4.28 -21.96
C ASP A 108 3.24 -4.72 -22.83
N LEU A 109 3.06 -5.81 -23.58
CA LEU A 109 4.07 -6.32 -24.50
C LEU A 109 4.46 -5.29 -25.57
N LEU A 110 3.46 -4.57 -26.11
CA LEU A 110 3.71 -3.55 -27.12
C LEU A 110 4.44 -2.32 -26.55
N LEU A 111 4.05 -1.84 -25.37
CA LEU A 111 4.72 -0.75 -24.66
C LEU A 111 6.18 -1.08 -24.38
N ALA A 112 6.44 -2.27 -23.81
CA ALA A 112 7.77 -2.78 -23.53
C ALA A 112 8.62 -2.85 -24.81
N ARG A 113 8.05 -3.39 -25.90
CA ARG A 113 8.74 -3.49 -27.20
C ARG A 113 9.07 -2.12 -27.79
N LEU A 114 8.12 -1.19 -27.80
CA LEU A 114 8.34 0.16 -28.32
C LEU A 114 9.42 0.90 -27.54
N LEU A 115 9.46 0.73 -26.21
CA LEU A 115 10.50 1.31 -25.37
C LEU A 115 11.88 0.70 -25.65
N LYS A 116 11.97 -0.64 -25.78
CA LYS A 116 13.20 -1.34 -26.16
C LYS A 116 13.72 -0.91 -27.54
N MET A 117 12.81 -0.56 -28.46
CA MET A 117 13.14 -0.04 -29.80
C MET A 117 13.42 1.47 -29.83
N ASP A 118 13.46 2.13 -28.68
CA ASP A 118 13.64 3.58 -28.50
C ASP A 118 12.64 4.42 -29.32
N ALA A 119 11.41 3.94 -29.46
CA ALA A 119 10.33 4.65 -30.15
C ALA A 119 9.73 5.75 -29.23
N THR A 120 10.57 6.71 -28.83
CA THR A 120 10.30 7.72 -27.79
C THR A 120 10.12 9.14 -28.35
N SER A 121 10.18 9.29 -29.67
CA SER A 121 10.00 10.55 -30.41
C SER A 121 9.49 10.25 -31.82
N LEU A 122 8.99 11.27 -32.52
CA LEU A 122 8.51 11.16 -33.90
C LEU A 122 9.57 10.58 -34.85
N GLU A 123 10.81 11.06 -34.75
CA GLU A 123 11.92 10.60 -35.60
C GLU A 123 12.16 9.10 -35.45
N LYS A 124 12.10 8.61 -34.20
CA LYS A 124 12.28 7.21 -33.83
C LYS A 124 10.98 6.39 -33.85
N GLY A 125 9.87 7.01 -34.25
CA GLY A 125 8.55 6.39 -34.30
C GLY A 125 8.50 5.20 -35.24
N ARG A 126 7.62 4.24 -34.94
CA ARG A 126 7.49 2.99 -35.69
C ARG A 126 6.18 2.98 -36.47
N LYS A 127 6.21 2.40 -37.67
CA LYS A 127 4.99 2.07 -38.39
C LYS A 127 4.36 0.87 -37.73
N LEU A 128 3.15 1.04 -37.20
CA LEU A 128 2.36 -0.02 -36.60
C LEU A 128 1.08 -0.19 -37.43
N LYS A 129 0.54 -1.41 -37.44
CA LYS A 129 -0.78 -1.64 -38.03
C LYS A 129 -1.81 -0.98 -37.12
N LYS A 130 -2.54 0.00 -37.67
CA LYS A 130 -3.66 0.63 -36.95
C LYS A 130 -4.73 -0.42 -36.65
N GLY A 131 -5.26 -0.37 -35.44
CA GLY A 131 -6.25 -1.30 -34.92
C GLY A 131 -6.70 -0.85 -33.54
N GLU A 132 -7.69 -1.56 -32.98
CA GLU A 132 -8.37 -1.16 -31.74
C GLU A 132 -7.41 -0.94 -30.56
N ILE A 133 -6.36 -1.76 -30.47
CA ILE A 133 -5.34 -1.65 -29.40
C ILE A 133 -4.57 -0.33 -29.50
N ILE A 134 -4.11 0.03 -30.70
CA ILE A 134 -3.36 1.27 -30.92
C ILE A 134 -4.27 2.48 -30.63
N GLU A 135 -5.53 2.43 -31.07
CA GLU A 135 -6.49 3.49 -30.82
C GLU A 135 -6.79 3.67 -29.32
N ASP A 136 -6.95 2.58 -28.58
CA ASP A 136 -7.11 2.63 -27.12
C ASP A 136 -5.87 3.22 -26.43
N MET A 137 -4.68 2.83 -26.87
CA MET A 137 -3.42 3.35 -26.31
C MET A 137 -3.21 4.84 -26.59
N ILE A 138 -3.65 5.34 -27.75
CA ILE A 138 -3.66 6.77 -28.07
C ILE A 138 -4.68 7.50 -27.20
N LYS A 139 -5.90 6.96 -27.04
CA LYS A 139 -6.94 7.53 -26.17
C LYS A 139 -6.48 7.65 -24.72
N LYS A 140 -5.70 6.67 -24.23
CA LYS A 140 -5.09 6.68 -22.89
C LYS A 140 -3.86 7.59 -22.79
N GLY A 141 -3.44 8.21 -23.89
CA GLY A 141 -2.29 9.10 -23.96
C GLY A 141 -0.95 8.37 -23.82
N TRP A 142 -0.89 7.06 -24.05
CA TRP A 142 0.36 6.29 -24.00
C TRP A 142 1.16 6.37 -25.30
N LEU A 143 0.45 6.52 -26.42
CA LEU A 143 1.03 6.69 -27.75
C LEU A 143 0.61 8.03 -28.35
N ALA A 144 1.49 8.59 -29.17
CA ALA A 144 1.19 9.66 -30.11
C ALA A 144 1.36 9.12 -31.54
N GLU A 145 0.55 9.64 -32.47
CA GLU A 145 0.59 9.33 -33.90
C GLU A 145 0.87 10.61 -34.69
N GLU A 146 1.87 10.57 -35.56
CA GLU A 146 2.19 11.67 -36.48
C GLU A 146 2.89 11.09 -37.72
N ASP A 147 2.51 11.54 -38.92
CA ASP A 147 2.95 11.00 -40.22
C ASP A 147 2.86 9.46 -40.36
N GLY A 148 1.85 8.86 -39.73
CA GLY A 148 1.63 7.39 -39.72
C GLY A 148 2.70 6.61 -38.95
N LYS A 149 3.50 7.30 -38.13
CA LYS A 149 4.41 6.70 -37.15
C LYS A 149 3.84 6.88 -35.75
N TYR A 150 4.05 5.86 -34.93
CA TYR A 150 3.65 5.84 -33.53
C TYR A 150 4.87 5.86 -32.62
N TYR A 151 4.81 6.65 -31.57
CA TYR A 151 5.85 6.74 -30.54
C TYR A 151 5.24 6.88 -29.15
N LEU A 152 6.01 6.47 -28.13
CA LEU A 152 5.63 6.59 -26.74
C LEU A 152 5.65 8.05 -26.30
N THR A 153 4.58 8.47 -25.63
CA THR A 153 4.55 9.72 -24.89
C THR A 153 5.34 9.60 -23.58
N GLU A 154 5.50 10.69 -22.83
CA GLU A 154 6.06 10.61 -21.49
C GLU A 154 5.30 9.66 -20.56
N LEU A 155 3.97 9.66 -20.65
CA LEU A 155 3.13 8.74 -19.89
C LEU A 155 3.36 7.30 -20.36
N GLY A 156 3.37 7.06 -21.68
CA GLY A 156 3.64 5.75 -22.25
C GLY A 156 5.01 5.20 -21.85
N MET A 157 6.04 6.03 -21.83
CA MET A 157 7.38 5.66 -21.36
C MET A 157 7.38 5.26 -19.87
N LYS A 158 6.67 6.00 -19.01
CA LYS A 158 6.56 5.65 -17.58
C LYS A 158 5.86 4.31 -17.39
N VAL A 159 4.76 4.07 -18.11
CA VAL A 159 4.04 2.79 -18.06
C VAL A 159 4.92 1.66 -18.57
N ALA A 160 5.55 1.83 -19.74
CA ALA A 160 6.45 0.84 -20.32
C ALA A 160 7.62 0.46 -19.40
N LYS A 161 8.21 1.42 -18.67
CA LYS A 161 9.25 1.15 -17.66
C LYS A 161 8.72 0.27 -16.53
N VAL A 162 7.54 0.60 -15.99
CA VAL A 162 6.90 -0.22 -14.94
C VAL A 162 6.58 -1.62 -15.46
N THR A 163 6.11 -1.74 -16.71
CA THR A 163 5.88 -3.04 -17.36
C THR A 163 7.15 -3.88 -17.42
N LEU A 164 8.29 -3.30 -17.83
CA LEU A 164 9.58 -4.01 -17.85
C LEU A 164 10.06 -4.40 -16.44
N GLU A 165 9.84 -3.55 -15.44
CA GLU A 165 10.14 -3.87 -14.04
C GLU A 165 9.26 -5.02 -13.51
N MET A 166 8.00 -5.07 -13.95
CA MET A 166 7.05 -6.10 -13.53
C MET A 166 7.31 -7.44 -14.25
N TYR A 167 7.73 -7.39 -15.52
CA TYR A 167 7.99 -8.55 -16.39
C TYR A 167 9.41 -8.53 -16.97
N PRO A 168 10.46 -8.74 -16.17
CA PRO A 168 11.85 -8.63 -16.61
C PRO A 168 12.29 -9.70 -17.62
N GLU A 169 11.54 -10.80 -17.75
CA GLU A 169 11.84 -11.90 -18.69
C GLU A 169 11.18 -11.74 -20.07
N GLY A 170 10.30 -10.73 -20.22
CA GLY A 170 9.72 -10.35 -21.51
C GLY A 170 10.59 -9.38 -22.30
#